data_AF-A0A9P7FXC7-F1
#
_entry.id   AF-A0A9P7FXC7-F1
#
_cell.length_a   1.000
_cell.length_b   1.000
_cell.length_c   1.000
_cell.angle_alpha   90.00
_cell.angle_beta   90.00
_cell.angle_gamma   90.00
#
_symmetry.space_group_name_H-M   'P 1'
#
loop_
_entity.id
_entity.type
_entity.pdbx_description
1 polymer ?
#
loop_
_entity_poly.entity_id
_entity_poly.type
_entity_poly.pdbx_seq_one_letter_code
_entity_poly.pdbx_strand_id
1 'polypeptide(L)'
;MATDLDRIEQARELAKGPHMFRIDRTAAPNNSKKLSASLLTLRNSNPECMQVDTILERRKIVEEAGIDFSVGDLLPNAEQRASIFQQATILTVQVLTSHVDGDAAFANRAIPCINDATTNDSLRRAAEAPGATPAMRCLQFGPGLADVMRKMVKKLVKNHCPNPTMSEGLAGMLRVIDKAHLAHGRAQDYDEALSALDTILTGALMDFWRINCGYESLEAYAASNPAPADILALAKKIVVKHAKRVVPKQPEFRDDRQYSDELSDQEESDMVYRNLRLLNRDLIYMMLLKNAIADGDFGRIGDLLGIIAIQMMGAGMESTCKEITLFLRDLNQVWTIEFG
;
A
#
# COMPACT_ATOMS: atom_id res chain seq x y z
N MET A 1 33.50 -14.88 -18.02
CA MET A 1 32.94 -13.51 -18.10
C MET A 1 31.72 -13.59 -18.97
N ALA A 2 30.63 -12.91 -18.63
CA ALA A 2 29.55 -12.67 -19.59
C ALA A 2 30.08 -11.76 -20.70
N THR A 3 29.73 -12.05 -21.96
CA THR A 3 30.01 -11.18 -23.10
C THR A 3 29.11 -9.94 -23.04
N ASP A 4 29.46 -8.90 -23.80
CA ASP A 4 28.56 -7.74 -23.91
C ASP A 4 27.27 -8.09 -24.69
N LEU A 5 27.25 -9.18 -25.46
CA LEU A 5 26.03 -9.73 -26.04
C LEU A 5 25.12 -10.30 -24.95
N ASP A 6 25.65 -11.15 -24.06
CA ASP A 6 24.91 -11.72 -22.92
C ASP A 6 24.34 -10.61 -22.03
N ARG A 7 25.09 -9.53 -21.81
CA ARG A 7 24.63 -8.35 -21.05
C ARG A 7 23.49 -7.60 -21.74
N ILE A 8 23.54 -7.43 -23.05
CA ILE A 8 22.48 -6.79 -23.85
C ILE A 8 21.23 -7.68 -23.88
N GLU A 9 21.39 -9.00 -23.99
CA GLU A 9 20.29 -9.95 -24.06
C GLU A 9 19.64 -10.15 -22.69
N GLN A 10 20.44 -10.26 -21.62
CA GLN A 10 19.94 -10.19 -20.24
C GLN A 10 19.19 -8.87 -19.99
N ALA A 11 19.73 -7.72 -20.42
CA ALA A 11 19.02 -6.44 -20.32
C ALA A 11 17.71 -6.39 -21.13
N ARG A 12 17.54 -7.20 -22.18
CA ARG A 12 16.31 -7.35 -22.99
C ARG A 12 15.30 -8.34 -22.43
N GLU A 13 15.73 -9.32 -21.64
CA GLU A 13 14.82 -10.21 -20.90
C GLU A 13 14.31 -9.52 -19.63
N LEU A 14 15.22 -8.85 -18.91
CA LEU A 14 14.89 -7.86 -17.87
C LEU A 14 13.90 -6.82 -18.45
N ALA A 15 14.15 -6.37 -19.69
CA ALA A 15 13.31 -5.71 -20.69
C ALA A 15 11.76 -5.86 -20.72
N LYS A 16 11.15 -6.72 -19.89
CA LYS A 16 9.78 -7.26 -20.02
C LYS A 16 8.88 -7.05 -18.79
N GLY A 17 9.44 -6.76 -17.61
CA GLY A 17 8.67 -6.46 -16.38
C GLY A 17 7.93 -5.11 -16.42
N PRO A 18 7.04 -4.80 -15.46
CA PRO A 18 6.43 -3.48 -15.30
C PRO A 18 7.29 -2.55 -14.43
N HIS A 19 7.13 -1.23 -14.58
CA HIS A 19 8.04 -0.22 -14.02
C HIS A 19 7.31 1.01 -13.47
N MET A 20 7.91 1.63 -12.46
CA MET A 20 7.47 2.89 -11.86
C MET A 20 8.54 3.96 -12.06
N PHE A 21 8.15 5.15 -12.54
CA PHE A 21 9.04 6.31 -12.54
C PHE A 21 8.83 7.13 -11.27
N ARG A 22 9.89 7.25 -10.47
CA ARG A 22 9.93 7.97 -9.19
C ARG A 22 10.97 9.08 -9.28
N ILE A 23 10.57 10.33 -9.03
CA ILE A 23 11.51 11.44 -8.86
C ILE A 23 11.63 11.79 -7.39
N ASP A 24 12.83 11.59 -6.85
CA ASP A 24 13.19 11.98 -5.49
C ASP A 24 13.78 13.39 -5.46
N ARG A 25 13.34 14.17 -4.47
CA ARG A 25 13.92 15.46 -4.09
C ARG A 25 14.71 15.30 -2.80
N THR A 26 15.97 14.86 -2.93
CA THR A 26 16.86 14.74 -1.77
C THR A 26 17.51 16.10 -1.44
N ALA A 27 17.58 16.43 -0.16
CA ALA A 27 18.44 17.51 0.30
C ALA A 27 19.87 16.98 0.34
N ALA A 28 20.76 17.57 -0.46
CA ALA A 28 22.19 17.28 -0.35
C ALA A 28 22.76 17.92 0.95
N PRO A 29 23.93 17.47 1.46
CA PRO A 29 24.50 17.96 2.72
C PRO A 29 24.77 19.47 2.81
N ASN A 30 24.72 20.18 1.67
CA ASN A 30 24.86 21.63 1.54
C ASN A 30 23.50 22.37 1.41
N ASN A 31 22.38 21.73 1.77
CA ASN A 31 21.00 22.20 1.56
C ASN A 31 20.58 22.46 0.09
N SER A 32 21.41 22.11 -0.90
CA SER A 32 20.95 22.14 -2.30
C SER A 32 19.96 21.01 -2.57
N LYS A 33 18.89 21.31 -3.33
CA LYS A 33 17.87 20.32 -3.70
C LYS A 33 18.36 19.53 -4.91
N LYS A 34 18.77 18.28 -4.70
CA LYS A 34 19.08 17.36 -5.79
C LYS A 34 17.78 16.68 -6.24
N LEU A 35 17.37 16.93 -7.47
CA LEU A 35 16.46 16.02 -8.16
C LEU A 35 17.26 14.79 -8.61
N SER A 36 16.74 13.63 -8.31
CA SER A 36 17.18 12.35 -8.87
C SER A 36 15.97 11.61 -9.40
N ALA A 37 15.94 11.36 -10.71
CA ALA A 37 14.92 10.54 -11.34
C ALA A 37 15.39 9.08 -11.36
N SER A 38 14.56 8.19 -10.84
CA SER A 38 14.82 6.77 -10.67
C SER A 38 13.71 5.97 -11.35
N LEU A 39 14.08 5.11 -12.32
CA LEU A 39 13.15 4.11 -12.85
C LEU A 39 13.26 2.86 -11.98
N LEU A 40 12.25 2.63 -11.15
CA LEU A 40 12.16 1.45 -10.30
C LEU A 40 11.58 0.28 -11.11
N THR A 41 12.16 -0.90 -10.94
CA THR A 41 11.59 -2.13 -11.47
C THR A 41 10.66 -2.73 -10.45
N LEU A 42 9.49 -3.15 -10.92
CA LEU A 42 8.48 -3.78 -10.12
C LEU A 42 8.75 -5.28 -10.21
N ARG A 43 9.31 -5.83 -9.12
CA ARG A 43 9.74 -7.23 -9.08
C ARG A 43 8.51 -8.15 -9.09
N ASN A 44 8.58 -9.25 -9.83
CA ASN A 44 7.57 -10.33 -9.86
C ASN A 44 6.14 -9.96 -10.32
N SER A 45 5.88 -8.73 -10.78
CA SER A 45 4.64 -8.37 -11.47
C SER A 45 4.79 -8.55 -12.99
N ASN A 46 3.68 -8.79 -13.68
CA ASN A 46 3.57 -8.75 -15.14
C ASN A 46 2.43 -7.79 -15.56
N PRO A 47 2.15 -7.55 -16.85
CA PRO A 47 1.05 -6.68 -17.27
C PRO A 47 -0.33 -7.14 -16.79
N GLU A 48 -0.58 -8.45 -16.76
CA GLU A 48 -1.82 -9.08 -16.26
C GLU A 48 -1.98 -8.81 -14.75
N CYS A 49 -0.88 -8.77 -14.00
CA CYS A 49 -0.85 -8.40 -12.59
C CYS A 49 -1.21 -6.93 -12.31
N MET A 50 -1.14 -6.02 -13.30
CA MET A 50 -1.62 -4.65 -13.07
C MET A 50 -3.15 -4.57 -12.90
N GLN A 51 -3.89 -5.62 -13.31
CA GLN A 51 -5.35 -5.75 -13.20
C GLN A 51 -6.13 -4.51 -13.69
N VAL A 52 -5.68 -3.92 -14.80
CA VAL A 52 -6.33 -2.77 -15.45
C VAL A 52 -7.73 -3.15 -15.93
N ASP A 53 -7.91 -4.37 -16.45
CA ASP A 53 -9.20 -4.93 -16.88
C ASP A 53 -10.28 -4.81 -15.80
N THR A 54 -9.98 -5.21 -14.56
CA THR A 54 -10.87 -5.10 -13.41
C THR A 54 -11.31 -3.64 -13.17
N ILE A 55 -10.43 -2.66 -13.40
CA ILE A 55 -10.78 -1.23 -13.29
C ILE A 55 -11.59 -0.74 -14.51
N LEU A 56 -11.34 -1.27 -15.71
CA LEU A 56 -12.10 -0.97 -16.94
C LEU A 56 -13.49 -1.62 -16.96
N GLU A 57 -13.68 -2.80 -16.38
CA GLU A 57 -14.99 -3.45 -16.26
C GLU A 57 -15.86 -2.75 -15.20
N ARG A 58 -15.27 -2.34 -14.06
CA ARG A 58 -15.92 -1.45 -13.08
C ARG A 58 -16.32 -0.11 -13.71
N ARG A 59 -15.45 0.51 -14.51
CA ARG A 59 -15.77 1.72 -15.29
C ARG A 59 -17.05 1.51 -16.10
N LYS A 60 -17.19 0.38 -16.79
CA LYS A 60 -18.34 0.11 -17.66
C LYS A 60 -19.65 0.00 -16.85
N ILE A 61 -19.62 -0.71 -15.72
CA ILE A 61 -20.76 -0.79 -14.77
C ILE A 61 -21.14 0.62 -14.28
N VAL A 62 -20.16 1.47 -14.00
CA VAL A 62 -20.34 2.84 -13.53
C VAL A 62 -20.85 3.80 -14.62
N GLU A 63 -20.41 3.65 -15.87
CA GLU A 63 -20.94 4.38 -17.03
C GLU A 63 -22.40 3.98 -17.35
N GLU A 64 -22.77 2.71 -17.12
CA GLU A 64 -24.13 2.20 -17.32
C GLU A 64 -25.10 2.53 -16.16
N ALA A 65 -24.61 2.65 -14.92
CA ALA A 65 -25.43 2.95 -13.73
C ALA A 65 -25.51 4.46 -13.38
N GLY A 66 -24.47 5.24 -13.69
CA GLY A 66 -24.29 6.62 -13.22
C GLY A 66 -23.61 6.70 -11.84
N ILE A 67 -22.85 7.78 -11.62
CA ILE A 67 -22.13 8.03 -10.35
C ILE A 67 -22.95 8.95 -9.45
N ASP A 68 -23.11 8.58 -8.18
CA ASP A 68 -23.85 9.33 -7.15
C ASP A 68 -22.90 10.04 -6.17
N PHE A 69 -21.67 9.54 -6.00
CA PHE A 69 -20.69 9.95 -4.99
C PHE A 69 -21.19 9.88 -3.53
N SER A 70 -22.28 9.15 -3.29
CA SER A 70 -22.69 8.81 -1.93
C SER A 70 -21.72 7.81 -1.30
N VAL A 71 -21.98 7.44 -0.04
CA VAL A 71 -21.12 6.53 0.73
C VAL A 71 -20.96 5.16 0.03
N GLY A 72 -21.91 4.76 -0.82
CA GLY A 72 -21.79 3.54 -1.64
C GLY A 72 -20.56 3.54 -2.55
N ASP A 73 -20.33 4.63 -3.29
CA ASP A 73 -19.25 4.74 -4.30
C ASP A 73 -17.85 4.87 -3.70
N LEU A 74 -17.75 5.22 -2.41
CA LEU A 74 -16.48 5.31 -1.66
C LEU A 74 -16.16 4.04 -0.85
N LEU A 75 -17.16 3.19 -0.60
CA LEU A 75 -16.95 1.88 0.02
C LEU A 75 -16.50 0.88 -1.06
N PRO A 76 -15.48 0.04 -0.78
CA PRO A 76 -15.08 -0.98 -1.74
C PRO A 76 -16.23 -1.96 -2.03
N ASN A 77 -16.40 -2.29 -3.31
CA ASN A 77 -17.39 -3.25 -3.82
C ASN A 77 -17.00 -4.72 -3.51
N ALA A 78 -17.81 -5.67 -3.98
CA ALA A 78 -17.59 -7.12 -3.79
C ALA A 78 -16.15 -7.60 -4.06
N GLU A 79 -15.67 -7.27 -5.24
CA GLU A 79 -14.38 -7.70 -5.77
C GLU A 79 -13.25 -6.91 -5.11
N GLN A 80 -13.40 -5.59 -4.93
CA GLN A 80 -12.46 -4.76 -4.18
C GLN A 80 -12.27 -5.24 -2.75
N ARG A 81 -13.35 -5.67 -2.07
CA ARG A 81 -13.28 -6.20 -0.70
C ARG A 81 -12.59 -7.56 -0.65
N ALA A 82 -12.91 -8.45 -1.58
CA ALA A 82 -12.21 -9.73 -1.72
C ALA A 82 -10.72 -9.50 -2.00
N SER A 83 -10.39 -8.57 -2.90
CA SER A 83 -9.03 -8.13 -3.23
C SER A 83 -8.31 -7.56 -2.00
N ILE A 84 -8.82 -6.53 -1.33
CA ILE A 84 -8.18 -5.92 -0.14
C ILE A 84 -7.95 -6.95 0.98
N PHE A 85 -8.90 -7.86 1.21
CA PHE A 85 -8.75 -8.92 2.21
C PHE A 85 -7.73 -9.99 1.78
N GLN A 86 -7.74 -10.38 0.50
CA GLN A 86 -6.74 -11.28 -0.07
C GLN A 86 -5.35 -10.63 -0.11
N GLN A 87 -5.25 -9.33 -0.37
CA GLN A 87 -4.03 -8.52 -0.29
C GLN A 87 -3.50 -8.47 1.16
N ALA A 88 -4.33 -8.20 2.16
CA ALA A 88 -3.93 -8.27 3.57
C ALA A 88 -3.42 -9.68 3.96
N THR A 89 -4.04 -10.71 3.38
CA THR A 89 -3.58 -12.09 3.53
C THR A 89 -2.24 -12.32 2.81
N ILE A 90 -2.07 -11.82 1.59
CA ILE A 90 -0.83 -11.89 0.79
C ILE A 90 0.30 -11.13 1.47
N LEU A 91 0.07 -9.95 2.05
CA LEU A 91 1.07 -9.22 2.86
C LEU A 91 1.54 -10.07 4.05
N THR A 92 0.60 -10.73 4.73
CA THR A 92 0.92 -11.65 5.84
C THR A 92 1.74 -12.85 5.35
N VAL A 93 1.45 -13.38 4.16
CA VAL A 93 2.26 -14.45 3.52
C VAL A 93 3.62 -13.92 3.06
N GLN A 94 3.71 -12.74 2.44
CA GLN A 94 4.94 -12.10 1.98
C GLN A 94 5.91 -11.92 3.14
N VAL A 95 5.44 -11.42 4.29
CA VAL A 95 6.25 -11.30 5.53
C VAL A 95 6.80 -12.65 6.01
N LEU A 96 6.09 -13.76 5.74
CA LEU A 96 6.52 -15.13 6.04
C LEU A 96 7.39 -15.77 4.94
N THR A 97 7.57 -15.13 3.77
CA THR A 97 8.27 -15.71 2.61
C THR A 97 9.31 -14.79 1.93
N SER A 98 9.56 -13.58 2.45
CA SER A 98 10.35 -12.51 1.78
C SER A 98 11.87 -12.70 1.85
N HIS A 99 12.38 -13.84 1.39
CA HIS A 99 13.81 -14.19 1.41
C HIS A 99 14.37 -14.64 0.02
N VAL A 100 13.87 -14.04 -1.08
CA VAL A 100 14.36 -14.29 -2.47
C VAL A 100 14.37 -12.98 -3.28
N ASP A 101 15.35 -12.82 -4.20
CA ASP A 101 15.71 -11.58 -4.92
C ASP A 101 15.44 -11.62 -6.46
N GLY A 102 15.34 -10.44 -7.11
CA GLY A 102 15.44 -10.30 -8.58
C GLY A 102 14.82 -9.02 -9.22
N ASP A 103 15.62 -8.21 -9.93
CA ASP A 103 15.24 -7.02 -10.76
C ASP A 103 15.22 -7.37 -12.29
N ALA A 104 15.19 -6.52 -13.33
CA ALA A 104 15.29 -5.06 -13.61
C ALA A 104 14.61 -4.71 -14.98
N ALA A 105 14.64 -3.46 -15.51
CA ALA A 105 14.73 -3.16 -16.98
C ALA A 105 13.47 -2.77 -17.83
N PHE A 106 13.39 -1.56 -18.48
CA PHE A 106 12.41 -1.28 -19.58
C PHE A 106 12.79 -0.18 -20.61
N ALA A 107 11.99 -0.05 -21.70
CA ALA A 107 12.03 1.07 -22.66
C ALA A 107 10.68 1.58 -23.27
N ASN A 108 9.67 0.74 -23.52
CA ASN A 108 8.49 1.09 -24.36
C ASN A 108 7.09 0.90 -23.68
N ARG A 109 6.79 1.58 -22.56
CA ARG A 109 5.48 1.48 -21.87
C ARG A 109 4.97 2.84 -21.38
N ALA A 110 3.66 2.94 -21.13
CA ALA A 110 3.10 4.01 -20.30
C ALA A 110 3.61 3.85 -18.86
N ILE A 111 4.03 4.94 -18.21
CA ILE A 111 4.64 4.86 -16.87
C ILE A 111 3.86 5.77 -15.92
N PRO A 112 2.92 5.22 -15.12
CA PRO A 112 2.30 5.97 -14.03
C PRO A 112 3.38 6.40 -13.03
N CYS A 113 3.31 7.66 -12.62
CA CYS A 113 4.46 8.36 -12.05
C CYS A 113 4.22 8.74 -10.59
N ILE A 114 5.03 8.19 -9.68
CA ILE A 114 4.86 8.33 -8.23
C ILE A 114 5.88 9.34 -7.70
N ASN A 115 5.42 10.59 -7.53
CA ASN A 115 6.21 11.70 -7.00
C ASN A 115 5.48 12.43 -5.86
N ASP A 116 6.11 13.49 -5.36
CA ASP A 116 5.42 14.54 -4.60
C ASP A 116 4.55 15.42 -5.51
N ALA A 117 3.53 16.07 -4.95
CA ALA A 117 2.59 16.92 -5.69
C ALA A 117 3.29 18.06 -6.44
N THR A 118 4.33 18.67 -5.86
CA THR A 118 5.10 19.74 -6.51
C THR A 118 5.89 19.22 -7.71
N THR A 119 6.26 17.93 -7.73
CA THR A 119 6.89 17.30 -8.89
C THR A 119 5.88 16.89 -9.94
N ASN A 120 4.70 16.38 -9.56
CA ASN A 120 3.61 16.19 -10.52
C ASN A 120 3.25 17.51 -11.22
N ASP A 121 3.16 18.61 -10.48
CA ASP A 121 2.90 19.93 -11.06
C ASP A 121 4.07 20.51 -11.87
N SER A 122 5.32 20.10 -11.61
CA SER A 122 6.46 20.42 -12.48
C SER A 122 6.44 19.61 -13.77
N LEU A 123 6.08 18.32 -13.71
CA LEU A 123 6.04 17.42 -14.86
C LEU A 123 4.85 17.71 -15.77
N ARG A 124 3.66 18.03 -15.23
CA ARG A 124 2.49 18.50 -16.00
C ARG A 124 2.85 19.70 -16.89
N ARG A 125 3.35 20.78 -16.28
CA ARG A 125 3.82 21.99 -16.99
C ARG A 125 4.93 21.70 -18.02
N ALA A 126 5.74 20.67 -17.81
CA ALA A 126 6.79 20.27 -18.74
C ALA A 126 6.27 19.36 -19.88
N ALA A 127 5.18 18.61 -19.67
CA ALA A 127 4.49 17.82 -20.70
C ALA A 127 3.59 18.71 -21.59
N GLU A 128 3.05 19.80 -21.03
CA GLU A 128 2.28 20.85 -21.72
C GLU A 128 3.16 21.81 -22.55
N ALA A 129 4.48 21.80 -22.32
CA ALA A 129 5.40 22.75 -22.95
C ALA A 129 5.62 22.49 -24.47
N PRO A 130 5.79 23.54 -25.29
CA PRO A 130 6.21 23.38 -26.68
C PRO A 130 7.54 22.61 -26.77
N GLY A 131 7.54 21.48 -27.48
CA GLY A 131 8.70 20.59 -27.59
C GLY A 131 8.74 19.44 -26.57
N ALA A 132 7.73 19.27 -25.71
CA ALA A 132 7.61 18.13 -24.82
C ALA A 132 7.69 16.79 -25.59
N THR A 133 8.62 15.92 -25.20
CA THR A 133 8.89 14.65 -25.88
C THR A 133 7.73 13.65 -25.71
N PRO A 134 7.55 12.67 -26.62
CA PRO A 134 6.53 11.63 -26.46
C PRO A 134 6.62 10.91 -25.10
N ALA A 135 7.83 10.57 -24.64
CA ALA A 135 8.05 9.92 -23.35
C ALA A 135 7.51 10.72 -22.15
N MET A 136 7.49 12.06 -22.21
CA MET A 136 6.91 12.89 -21.15
C MET A 136 5.38 12.93 -21.19
N ARG A 137 4.77 12.61 -22.34
CA ARG A 137 3.30 12.45 -22.49
C ARG A 137 2.84 11.05 -22.08
N CYS A 138 3.75 10.07 -22.04
CA CYS A 138 3.52 8.73 -21.48
C CYS A 138 3.52 8.68 -19.94
N LEU A 139 3.82 9.80 -19.26
CA LEU A 139 3.78 9.90 -17.80
C LEU A 139 2.38 10.23 -17.31
N GLN A 140 1.77 9.32 -16.54
CA GLN A 140 0.44 9.54 -15.97
C GLN A 140 0.54 10.00 -14.51
N PHE A 141 0.02 11.20 -14.23
CA PHE A 141 0.14 11.89 -12.94
C PHE A 141 -1.05 11.60 -12.03
N GLY A 142 -0.96 10.49 -11.28
CA GLY A 142 -1.89 10.21 -10.19
C GLY A 142 -1.82 11.24 -9.04
N PRO A 143 -2.52 11.00 -7.92
CA PRO A 143 -2.26 11.75 -6.69
C PRO A 143 -0.78 11.57 -6.31
N GLY A 144 -0.22 12.49 -5.56
CA GLY A 144 1.16 12.35 -5.07
C GLY A 144 1.24 11.21 -4.06
N LEU A 145 1.37 9.96 -4.50
CA LEU A 145 1.25 8.78 -3.64
C LEU A 145 2.35 8.74 -2.56
N ALA A 146 3.51 9.34 -2.82
CA ALA A 146 4.54 9.60 -1.80
C ALA A 146 4.07 10.62 -0.74
N ASP A 147 3.28 11.63 -1.11
CA ASP A 147 2.65 12.55 -0.16
C ASP A 147 1.45 11.93 0.56
N VAL A 148 0.66 11.06 -0.10
CA VAL A 148 -0.38 10.25 0.56
C VAL A 148 0.26 9.37 1.64
N MET A 149 1.37 8.68 1.33
CA MET A 149 2.12 7.90 2.30
C MET A 149 2.70 8.75 3.45
N ARG A 150 3.29 9.92 3.16
CA ARG A 150 3.73 10.90 4.18
C ARG A 150 2.58 11.32 5.11
N LYS A 151 1.40 11.58 4.54
CA LYS A 151 0.19 11.95 5.27
C LYS A 151 -0.33 10.78 6.13
N MET A 152 -0.31 9.55 5.61
CA MET A 152 -0.66 8.32 6.35
C MET A 152 0.27 8.08 7.53
N VAL A 153 1.60 8.02 7.33
CA VAL A 153 2.59 7.82 8.41
C VAL A 153 2.41 8.87 9.51
N LYS A 154 2.31 10.15 9.14
CA LYS A 154 2.11 11.25 10.10
C LYS A 154 0.79 11.14 10.87
N LYS A 155 -0.30 10.70 10.21
CA LYS A 155 -1.60 10.50 10.84
C LYS A 155 -1.63 9.28 11.76
N LEU A 156 -1.00 8.17 11.34
CA LEU A 156 -0.89 6.94 12.13
C LEU A 156 -0.12 7.21 13.42
N VAL A 157 1.05 7.85 13.34
CA VAL A 157 1.80 8.29 14.54
C VAL A 157 0.97 9.24 15.40
N LYS A 158 0.31 10.27 14.83
CA LYS A 158 -0.51 11.19 15.64
C LYS A 158 -1.71 10.50 16.32
N ASN A 159 -2.31 9.49 15.70
CA ASN A 159 -3.42 8.73 16.27
C ASN A 159 -2.98 7.81 17.41
N HIS A 160 -1.89 7.06 17.20
CA HIS A 160 -1.49 5.95 18.07
C HIS A 160 -0.34 6.31 19.05
N CYS A 161 0.25 7.49 18.89
CA CYS A 161 1.15 8.17 19.85
C CYS A 161 0.57 9.54 20.27
N PRO A 162 -0.62 9.63 20.90
CA PRO A 162 -1.21 10.91 21.30
C PRO A 162 -0.36 11.65 22.37
N ASN A 163 0.45 10.91 23.12
CA ASN A 163 1.54 11.45 23.95
C ASN A 163 2.82 10.63 23.71
N PRO A 164 3.92 11.24 23.21
CA PRO A 164 5.16 10.51 22.90
C PRO A 164 5.93 10.01 24.14
N THR A 165 5.61 10.47 25.35
CA THR A 165 6.29 10.00 26.57
C THR A 165 5.70 8.70 27.12
N MET A 166 4.52 8.26 26.66
CA MET A 166 3.89 7.02 27.12
C MET A 166 4.78 5.79 26.87
N SER A 167 4.81 4.86 27.82
CA SER A 167 5.48 3.55 27.74
C SER A 167 4.68 2.50 26.98
N GLU A 168 3.47 2.84 26.54
CA GLU A 168 2.46 1.92 26.01
C GLU A 168 2.08 2.27 24.56
N GLY A 169 1.34 1.37 23.90
CA GLY A 169 0.91 1.54 22.53
C GLY A 169 2.09 1.72 21.55
N LEU A 170 1.86 2.49 20.48
CA LEU A 170 2.88 2.72 19.47
C LEU A 170 4.10 3.51 20.01
N ALA A 171 3.90 4.39 21.01
CA ALA A 171 5.01 5.12 21.64
C ALA A 171 5.93 4.17 22.44
N GLY A 172 5.35 3.16 23.11
CA GLY A 172 6.08 2.05 23.72
C GLY A 172 6.82 1.20 22.68
N MET A 173 6.14 0.77 21.61
CA MET A 173 6.75 -0.03 20.55
C MET A 173 7.93 0.67 19.86
N LEU A 174 7.78 1.96 19.52
CA LEU A 174 8.86 2.78 18.96
C LEU A 174 10.05 2.89 19.93
N ARG A 175 9.82 2.89 21.24
CA ARG A 175 10.90 2.90 22.25
C ARG A 175 11.62 1.56 22.36
N VAL A 176 10.91 0.43 22.20
CA VAL A 176 11.50 -0.92 22.23
C VAL A 176 12.48 -1.17 21.09
N ILE A 177 12.33 -0.47 19.96
CA ILE A 177 13.24 -0.54 18.80
C ILE A 177 14.23 0.65 18.74
N ASP A 178 14.47 1.35 19.85
CA ASP A 178 15.36 2.53 19.96
C ASP A 178 15.01 3.71 19.01
N LYS A 179 13.72 3.85 18.67
CA LYS A 179 13.16 4.90 17.78
C LYS A 179 12.18 5.85 18.49
N ALA A 180 12.37 6.09 19.79
CA ALA A 180 11.46 6.89 20.60
C ALA A 180 11.21 8.33 20.07
N HIS A 181 12.15 8.92 19.33
CA HIS A 181 11.98 10.24 18.72
C HIS A 181 10.88 10.29 17.65
N LEU A 182 10.64 9.19 16.95
CA LEU A 182 9.63 9.09 15.87
C LEU A 182 8.20 9.28 16.39
N ALA A 183 7.96 9.05 17.69
CA ALA A 183 6.66 9.31 18.32
C ALA A 183 6.25 10.79 18.28
N HIS A 184 7.18 11.71 17.98
CA HIS A 184 6.85 13.12 17.74
C HIS A 184 6.25 13.41 16.35
N GLY A 185 6.25 12.45 15.41
CA GLY A 185 5.60 12.58 14.09
C GLY A 185 6.11 13.75 13.24
N ARG A 186 7.41 14.06 13.31
CA ARG A 186 8.03 15.18 12.59
C ARG A 186 8.14 14.87 11.10
N ALA A 187 8.06 15.89 10.25
CA ALA A 187 7.98 15.70 8.81
C ALA A 187 9.30 15.19 8.18
N GLN A 188 10.44 15.55 8.77
CA GLN A 188 11.76 15.11 8.32
C GLN A 188 12.11 13.68 8.72
N ASP A 189 11.41 13.12 9.72
CA ASP A 189 11.66 11.76 10.25
C ASP A 189 10.87 10.69 9.45
N TYR A 190 10.29 11.05 8.30
CA TYR A 190 9.28 10.25 7.58
C TYR A 190 9.76 8.86 7.13
N ASP A 191 10.90 8.76 6.42
CA ASP A 191 11.36 7.48 5.88
C ASP A 191 11.82 6.53 7.01
N GLU A 192 12.37 7.09 8.09
CA GLU A 192 12.69 6.34 9.32
C GLU A 192 11.42 5.88 10.04
N ALA A 193 10.37 6.71 10.10
CA ALA A 193 9.07 6.34 10.64
C ALA A 193 8.37 5.26 9.80
N LEU A 194 8.41 5.34 8.47
CA LEU A 194 7.85 4.30 7.60
C LEU A 194 8.55 2.95 7.83
N SER A 195 9.89 2.95 7.92
CA SER A 195 10.68 1.74 8.22
C SER A 195 10.45 1.21 9.64
N ALA A 196 10.33 2.08 10.65
CA ALA A 196 10.04 1.68 12.01
C ALA A 196 8.64 1.04 12.15
N LEU A 197 7.65 1.59 11.45
CA LEU A 197 6.28 1.06 11.45
C LEU A 197 6.16 -0.28 10.69
N ASP A 198 6.94 -0.46 9.64
CA ASP A 198 7.10 -1.72 8.90
C ASP A 198 7.70 -2.83 9.79
N THR A 199 8.79 -2.50 10.52
CA THR A 199 9.40 -3.38 11.53
C THR A 199 8.42 -3.75 12.64
N ILE A 200 7.62 -2.79 13.12
CA ILE A 200 6.61 -3.02 14.16
C ILE A 200 5.48 -3.93 13.66
N LEU A 201 4.95 -3.72 12.45
CA LEU A 201 3.94 -4.63 11.89
C LEU A 201 4.52 -6.04 11.66
N THR A 202 5.73 -6.14 11.13
CA THR A 202 6.42 -7.40 10.89
C THR A 202 6.59 -8.20 12.18
N GLY A 203 7.14 -7.59 13.23
CA GLY A 203 7.29 -8.24 14.55
C GLY A 203 5.95 -8.63 15.18
N ALA A 204 4.92 -7.78 15.05
CA ALA A 204 3.58 -8.08 15.52
C ALA A 204 2.96 -9.27 14.77
N LEU A 205 3.06 -9.33 13.44
CA LEU A 205 2.56 -10.45 12.63
C LEU A 205 3.27 -11.77 12.98
N MET A 206 4.57 -11.75 13.27
CA MET A 206 5.31 -12.95 13.70
C MET A 206 4.86 -13.44 15.10
N ASP A 207 4.57 -12.54 16.04
CA ASP A 207 4.02 -12.94 17.35
C ASP A 207 2.56 -13.41 17.26
N PHE A 208 1.72 -12.76 16.45
CA PHE A 208 0.37 -13.21 16.18
C PHE A 208 0.35 -14.57 15.46
N TRP A 209 1.34 -14.83 14.60
CA TRP A 209 1.55 -16.14 14.01
C TRP A 209 1.84 -17.19 15.09
N ARG A 210 2.82 -16.92 15.96
CA ARG A 210 3.21 -17.80 17.09
C ARG A 210 2.03 -18.12 18.02
N ILE A 211 1.16 -17.13 18.28
CA ILE A 211 -0.04 -17.28 19.10
C ILE A 211 -1.14 -18.11 18.43
N ASN A 212 -1.20 -18.17 17.09
CA ASN A 212 -2.32 -18.79 16.36
C ASN A 212 -1.99 -20.09 15.62
N CYS A 213 -0.72 -20.41 15.38
CA CYS A 213 -0.30 -21.60 14.64
C CYS A 213 -0.48 -22.91 15.44
N GLY A 214 -0.28 -22.87 16.77
CA GLY A 214 -0.29 -24.06 17.62
C GLY A 214 1.06 -24.81 17.69
N TYR A 215 2.14 -24.21 17.19
CA TYR A 215 3.50 -24.75 17.21
C TYR A 215 4.40 -23.89 18.11
N GLU A 216 5.43 -24.49 18.71
CA GLU A 216 6.33 -23.79 19.63
C GLU A 216 7.27 -22.80 18.92
N SER A 217 7.59 -23.03 17.64
CA SER A 217 8.46 -22.16 16.84
C SER A 217 8.09 -22.18 15.34
N LEU A 218 8.66 -21.23 14.58
CA LEU A 218 8.50 -21.17 13.11
C LEU A 218 9.11 -22.39 12.42
N GLU A 219 10.24 -22.88 12.91
CA GLU A 219 10.93 -24.06 12.41
C GLU A 219 10.09 -25.32 12.63
N ALA A 220 9.42 -25.45 13.78
CA ALA A 220 8.51 -26.57 14.07
C ALA A 220 7.28 -26.59 13.14
N TYR A 221 6.78 -25.43 12.73
CA TYR A 221 5.72 -25.34 11.72
C TYR A 221 6.25 -25.58 10.31
N ALA A 222 7.38 -25.01 9.92
CA ALA A 222 7.99 -25.28 8.62
C ALA A 222 8.29 -26.78 8.43
N ALA A 223 8.74 -27.45 9.50
CA ALA A 223 8.98 -28.89 9.54
C ALA A 223 7.71 -29.76 9.47
N SER A 224 6.51 -29.21 9.72
CA SER A 224 5.25 -29.93 9.47
C SER A 224 4.82 -29.91 8.00
N ASN A 225 5.53 -29.16 7.14
CA ASN A 225 5.25 -28.98 5.71
C ASN A 225 3.77 -28.62 5.43
N PRO A 226 3.27 -27.52 6.01
CA PRO A 226 1.87 -27.10 5.90
C PRO A 226 1.50 -26.79 4.45
N ALA A 227 0.27 -27.13 4.03
CA ALA A 227 -0.17 -26.82 2.68
C ALA A 227 -0.33 -25.31 2.51
N PRO A 228 -0.18 -24.76 1.28
CA PRO A 228 -0.43 -23.34 1.02
C PRO A 228 -1.83 -22.86 1.47
N ALA A 229 -2.82 -23.75 1.46
CA ALA A 229 -4.16 -23.49 1.98
C ALA A 229 -4.19 -23.30 3.51
N ASP A 230 -3.39 -24.05 4.26
CA ASP A 230 -3.28 -23.95 5.73
C ASP A 230 -2.59 -22.63 6.13
N ILE A 231 -1.52 -22.27 5.40
CA ILE A 231 -0.81 -20.99 5.56
C ILE A 231 -1.78 -19.83 5.28
N LEU A 232 -2.57 -19.91 4.20
CA LEU A 232 -3.58 -18.91 3.84
C LEU A 232 -4.69 -18.81 4.90
N ALA A 233 -5.16 -19.94 5.44
CA ALA A 233 -6.18 -20.00 6.49
C ALA A 233 -5.66 -19.40 7.82
N LEU A 234 -4.42 -19.70 8.18
CA LEU A 234 -3.75 -19.12 9.35
C LEU A 234 -3.52 -17.61 9.19
N ALA A 235 -3.11 -17.14 8.01
CA ALA A 235 -3.00 -15.72 7.72
C ALA A 235 -4.36 -14.99 7.83
N LYS A 236 -5.44 -15.58 7.29
CA LYS A 236 -6.81 -15.04 7.47
C LYS A 236 -7.23 -15.01 8.94
N LYS A 237 -6.98 -16.08 9.70
CA LYS A 237 -7.20 -16.15 11.16
C LYS A 237 -6.46 -15.05 11.92
N ILE A 238 -5.20 -14.76 11.57
CA ILE A 238 -4.39 -13.69 12.14
C ILE A 238 -5.01 -12.31 11.85
N VAL A 239 -5.31 -11.99 10.58
CA VAL A 239 -5.89 -10.70 10.20
C VAL A 239 -7.27 -10.49 10.85
N VAL A 240 -8.13 -11.51 10.87
CA VAL A 240 -9.45 -11.45 11.49
C VAL A 240 -9.36 -11.20 13.00
N LYS A 241 -8.49 -11.93 13.71
CA LYS A 241 -8.35 -11.83 15.17
C LYS A 241 -7.60 -10.57 15.61
N HIS A 242 -6.46 -10.26 15.00
CA HIS A 242 -5.52 -9.26 15.51
C HIS A 242 -5.56 -7.90 14.81
N ALA A 243 -6.23 -7.75 13.67
CA ALA A 243 -6.59 -6.43 13.15
C ALA A 243 -8.06 -6.12 13.40
N LYS A 244 -8.41 -4.85 13.61
CA LYS A 244 -9.79 -4.40 13.54
C LYS A 244 -10.18 -4.49 12.06
N ARG A 245 -11.30 -5.16 11.77
CA ARG A 245 -12.05 -5.16 10.49
C ARG A 245 -11.44 -4.29 9.38
N VAL A 246 -10.74 -4.95 8.45
CA VAL A 246 -9.92 -4.35 7.36
C VAL A 246 -10.75 -4.05 6.10
N VAL A 247 -12.00 -4.52 6.04
CA VAL A 247 -12.99 -4.09 5.04
C VAL A 247 -14.30 -3.70 5.76
N PRO A 248 -14.95 -2.58 5.38
CA PRO A 248 -16.22 -2.15 5.97
C PRO A 248 -17.29 -3.26 5.95
N LYS A 249 -18.17 -3.30 6.94
CA LYS A 249 -19.25 -4.31 7.02
C LYS A 249 -20.36 -3.93 6.03
N GLN A 250 -20.72 -4.84 5.14
CA GLN A 250 -21.92 -4.76 4.28
C GLN A 250 -22.64 -6.13 4.36
N PRO A 251 -23.93 -6.21 4.73
CA PRO A 251 -24.61 -7.45 5.15
C PRO A 251 -24.50 -8.66 4.19
N GLU A 252 -24.35 -8.40 2.90
CA GLU A 252 -24.39 -9.36 1.81
C GLU A 252 -23.09 -10.21 1.68
N PHE A 253 -21.99 -9.84 2.33
CA PHE A 253 -20.71 -10.56 2.21
C PHE A 253 -20.50 -11.65 3.25
N ARG A 254 -20.14 -12.86 2.77
CA ARG A 254 -19.89 -14.04 3.62
C ARG A 254 -18.73 -13.83 4.61
N ASP A 255 -17.70 -13.11 4.19
CA ASP A 255 -16.52 -12.83 5.03
C ASP A 255 -16.85 -11.93 6.23
N ASP A 256 -17.97 -11.20 6.20
CA ASP A 256 -18.41 -10.40 7.35
C ASP A 256 -18.90 -11.23 8.53
N ARG A 257 -19.11 -12.53 8.32
CA ARG A 257 -19.40 -13.54 9.36
C ARG A 257 -18.14 -14.20 9.92
N GLN A 258 -16.95 -13.94 9.36
CA GLN A 258 -15.67 -14.48 9.88
C GLN A 258 -15.12 -13.62 11.02
N TYR A 259 -15.35 -12.30 10.97
CA TYR A 259 -15.17 -11.43 12.12
C TYR A 259 -16.28 -11.71 13.14
N SER A 260 -16.02 -12.59 14.11
CA SER A 260 -17.02 -12.99 15.10
C SER A 260 -17.41 -11.85 16.05
N ASP A 261 -18.68 -11.84 16.47
CA ASP A 261 -19.20 -10.89 17.46
C ASP A 261 -18.59 -11.16 18.86
N GLU A 262 -18.01 -12.35 19.10
CA GLU A 262 -17.18 -12.65 20.30
C GLU A 262 -16.05 -11.61 20.51
N LEU A 263 -15.57 -11.02 19.42
CA LEU A 263 -14.52 -10.01 19.45
C LEU A 263 -15.05 -8.60 19.78
N SER A 264 -16.36 -8.31 19.70
CA SER A 264 -16.89 -7.03 20.20
C SER A 264 -16.90 -6.98 21.72
N ASP A 265 -17.32 -8.05 22.38
CA ASP A 265 -17.41 -8.13 23.84
C ASP A 265 -16.01 -8.02 24.47
N GLN A 266 -15.00 -8.61 23.83
CA GLN A 266 -13.60 -8.41 24.20
C GLN A 266 -13.09 -6.98 23.92
N GLU A 267 -13.55 -6.31 22.86
CA GLU A 267 -13.17 -4.91 22.55
C GLU A 267 -13.91 -3.84 23.36
N GLU A 268 -15.04 -4.17 23.97
CA GLU A 268 -15.74 -3.30 24.92
C GLU A 268 -15.16 -3.41 26.33
N SER A 269 -14.66 -4.61 26.70
CA SER A 269 -14.01 -4.87 27.99
C SER A 269 -12.50 -4.56 28.01
N ASP A 270 -11.77 -4.80 26.91
CA ASP A 270 -10.33 -4.54 26.78
C ASP A 270 -10.02 -3.45 25.74
N MET A 271 -9.88 -2.22 26.25
CA MET A 271 -9.47 -1.05 25.46
C MET A 271 -8.03 -1.12 24.93
N VAL A 272 -7.13 -1.90 25.54
CA VAL A 272 -5.74 -2.04 25.08
C VAL A 272 -5.72 -2.94 23.85
N TYR A 273 -6.39 -4.09 23.91
CA TYR A 273 -6.59 -4.99 22.77
C TYR A 273 -7.31 -4.31 21.60
N ARG A 274 -8.39 -3.57 21.88
CA ARG A 274 -9.10 -2.76 20.87
C ARG A 274 -8.20 -1.74 20.19
N ASN A 275 -7.37 -1.02 20.96
CA ASN A 275 -6.44 -0.03 20.39
C ASN A 275 -5.33 -0.70 19.58
N LEU A 276 -4.80 -1.84 20.04
CA LEU A 276 -3.84 -2.65 19.27
C LEU A 276 -4.44 -3.14 17.95
N ARG A 277 -5.68 -3.64 17.94
CA ARG A 277 -6.40 -4.03 16.72
C ARG A 277 -6.57 -2.87 15.74
N LEU A 278 -6.86 -1.66 16.24
CA LEU A 278 -6.95 -0.44 15.42
C LEU A 278 -5.59 -0.03 14.84
N LEU A 279 -4.52 -0.09 15.62
CA LEU A 279 -3.14 0.14 15.16
C LEU A 279 -2.76 -0.85 14.06
N ASN A 280 -2.97 -2.15 14.28
CA ASN A 280 -2.65 -3.20 13.31
C ASN A 280 -3.40 -3.01 11.98
N ARG A 281 -4.68 -2.63 12.02
CA ARG A 281 -5.45 -2.29 10.82
C ARG A 281 -4.81 -1.13 10.05
N ASP A 282 -4.48 -0.05 10.74
CA ASP A 282 -3.92 1.16 10.10
C ASP A 282 -2.51 0.90 9.55
N LEU A 283 -1.71 0.09 10.24
CA LEU A 283 -0.42 -0.43 9.76
C LEU A 283 -0.58 -1.29 8.51
N ILE A 284 -1.56 -2.21 8.48
CA ILE A 284 -1.84 -3.07 7.32
C ILE A 284 -2.19 -2.22 6.09
N TYR A 285 -3.13 -1.26 6.18
CA TYR A 285 -3.45 -0.41 5.02
C TYR A 285 -2.23 0.36 4.49
N MET A 286 -1.39 0.86 5.40
CA MET A 286 -0.18 1.60 5.05
C MET A 286 0.86 0.69 4.37
N MET A 287 1.05 -0.55 4.85
CA MET A 287 1.95 -1.52 4.23
C MET A 287 1.40 -2.10 2.93
N LEU A 288 0.08 -2.25 2.81
CA LEU A 288 -0.57 -2.59 1.53
C LEU A 288 -0.33 -1.51 0.49
N LEU A 289 -0.55 -0.23 0.82
CA LEU A 289 -0.24 0.85 -0.13
C LEU A 289 1.27 0.93 -0.40
N LYS A 290 2.14 0.77 0.61
CA LYS A 290 3.61 0.77 0.42
C LYS A 290 4.04 -0.31 -0.56
N ASN A 291 3.56 -1.54 -0.38
CA ASN A 291 3.92 -2.66 -1.26
C ASN A 291 3.26 -2.50 -2.64
N ALA A 292 2.00 -2.10 -2.74
CA ALA A 292 1.36 -1.82 -4.03
C ALA A 292 2.05 -0.66 -4.80
N ILE A 293 2.61 0.33 -4.10
CA ILE A 293 3.50 1.35 -4.67
C ILE A 293 4.83 0.74 -5.12
N ALA A 294 5.51 -0.04 -4.27
CA ALA A 294 6.82 -0.64 -4.56
C ALA A 294 6.77 -1.69 -5.69
N ASP A 295 5.65 -2.41 -5.79
CA ASP A 295 5.28 -3.36 -6.85
C ASP A 295 4.58 -2.66 -8.03
N GLY A 296 4.37 -1.33 -7.94
CA GLY A 296 3.71 -0.45 -8.92
C GLY A 296 2.46 -1.06 -9.54
N ASP A 297 1.63 -1.63 -8.67
CA ASP A 297 0.44 -2.41 -9.00
C ASP A 297 -0.77 -1.50 -8.85
N PHE A 298 -1.20 -0.92 -9.97
CA PHE A 298 -2.21 0.13 -9.95
C PHE A 298 -3.64 -0.42 -9.76
N GLY A 299 -3.88 -1.71 -10.00
CA GLY A 299 -5.04 -2.45 -9.51
C GLY A 299 -5.12 -2.42 -7.99
N ARG A 300 -4.06 -2.91 -7.32
CA ARG A 300 -3.98 -2.89 -5.84
C ARG A 300 -4.02 -1.49 -5.25
N ILE A 301 -3.34 -0.50 -5.86
CA ILE A 301 -3.45 0.91 -5.44
C ILE A 301 -4.90 1.39 -5.56
N GLY A 302 -5.55 1.17 -6.71
CA GLY A 302 -6.92 1.59 -6.98
C GLY A 302 -7.93 1.05 -5.96
N ASP A 303 -7.83 -0.23 -5.61
CA ASP A 303 -8.65 -0.86 -4.57
C ASP A 303 -8.49 -0.19 -3.19
N LEU A 304 -7.26 0.17 -2.82
CA LEU A 304 -6.96 0.78 -1.52
C LEU A 304 -7.37 2.26 -1.43
N LEU A 305 -7.37 2.99 -2.55
CA LEU A 305 -7.58 4.44 -2.56
C LEU A 305 -8.93 4.88 -1.97
N GLY A 306 -10.02 4.11 -2.15
CA GLY A 306 -11.32 4.43 -1.55
C GLY A 306 -11.29 4.44 -0.01
N ILE A 307 -10.73 3.38 0.59
CA ILE A 307 -10.52 3.32 2.05
C ILE A 307 -9.59 4.44 2.51
N ILE A 308 -8.51 4.72 1.78
CA ILE A 308 -7.54 5.75 2.15
C ILE A 308 -8.15 7.16 2.06
N ALA A 309 -9.03 7.44 1.09
CA ALA A 309 -9.80 8.68 1.04
C ALA A 309 -10.67 8.86 2.30
N ILE A 310 -11.41 7.81 2.71
CA ILE A 310 -12.21 7.81 3.95
C ILE A 310 -11.32 8.05 5.18
N GLN A 311 -10.13 7.41 5.25
CA GLN A 311 -9.17 7.67 6.32
C GLN A 311 -8.64 9.10 6.32
N MET A 312 -8.36 9.69 5.15
CA MET A 312 -7.94 11.09 5.02
C MET A 312 -9.06 12.06 5.42
N MET A 313 -10.32 11.76 5.10
CA MET A 313 -11.48 12.54 5.55
C MET A 313 -11.59 12.51 7.08
N GLY A 314 -11.58 11.31 7.69
CA GLY A 314 -11.52 11.13 9.15
C GLY A 314 -10.23 11.63 9.81
N ALA A 315 -9.24 12.05 9.02
CA ALA A 315 -8.03 12.72 9.49
C ALA A 315 -8.10 14.25 9.51
N GLY A 316 -9.14 14.85 8.93
CA GLY A 316 -9.18 16.29 8.64
C GLY A 316 -8.26 16.69 7.49
N MET A 317 -7.97 15.76 6.57
CA MET A 317 -7.11 15.97 5.40
C MET A 317 -7.96 16.06 4.11
N GLU A 318 -8.99 16.90 4.14
CA GLU A 318 -10.01 17.04 3.09
C GLU A 318 -9.42 17.27 1.69
N SER A 319 -8.36 18.07 1.56
CA SER A 319 -7.66 18.28 0.28
C SER A 319 -7.11 16.97 -0.31
N THR A 320 -6.63 16.07 0.54
CA THR A 320 -6.04 14.78 0.12
C THR A 320 -7.13 13.76 -0.18
N CYS A 321 -8.22 13.76 0.60
CA CYS A 321 -9.42 13.01 0.23
C CYS A 321 -9.92 13.46 -1.15
N LYS A 322 -10.01 14.78 -1.39
CA LYS A 322 -10.46 15.35 -2.67
C LYS A 322 -9.50 15.03 -3.83
N GLU A 323 -8.19 15.11 -3.63
CA GLU A 323 -7.18 14.65 -4.61
C GLU A 323 -7.41 13.18 -5.01
N ILE A 324 -7.66 12.30 -4.03
CA ILE A 324 -7.90 10.88 -4.27
C ILE A 324 -9.26 10.63 -4.95
N THR A 325 -10.35 11.24 -4.48
CA THR A 325 -11.69 11.09 -5.06
C THR A 325 -11.77 11.65 -6.49
N LEU A 326 -11.08 12.77 -6.77
CA LEU A 326 -10.96 13.29 -8.13
C LEU A 326 -10.19 12.31 -9.03
N PHE A 327 -9.07 11.76 -8.56
CA PHE A 327 -8.35 10.73 -9.32
C PHE A 327 -9.18 9.47 -9.56
N LEU A 328 -9.92 8.97 -8.55
CA LEU A 328 -10.79 7.80 -8.68
C LEU A 328 -11.90 8.01 -9.73
N ARG A 329 -12.47 9.22 -9.82
CA ARG A 329 -13.39 9.62 -10.90
C ARG A 329 -12.68 9.72 -12.25
N ASP A 330 -11.52 10.37 -12.27
CA ASP A 330 -10.81 10.74 -13.50
C ASP A 330 -9.98 9.59 -14.08
N LEU A 331 -9.82 8.46 -13.38
CA LEU A 331 -9.27 7.20 -13.90
C LEU A 331 -9.94 6.79 -15.22
N ASN A 332 -11.25 6.99 -15.36
CA ASN A 332 -12.01 6.71 -16.59
C ASN A 332 -11.57 7.57 -17.80
N GLN A 333 -10.88 8.69 -17.56
CA GLN A 333 -10.30 9.56 -18.58
C GLN A 333 -8.79 9.34 -18.76
N VAL A 334 -8.10 8.89 -17.71
CA VAL A 334 -6.64 8.62 -17.72
C VAL A 334 -6.33 7.25 -18.35
N TRP A 335 -7.19 6.26 -18.16
CA TRP A 335 -7.12 4.96 -18.85
C TRP A 335 -8.29 4.83 -19.84
N THR A 336 -8.00 5.10 -21.11
CA THR A 336 -8.90 4.72 -22.20
C THR A 336 -8.89 3.20 -22.37
N ILE A 337 -9.92 2.65 -23.01
CA ILE A 337 -10.07 1.21 -23.27
C ILE A 337 -8.89 0.67 -24.11
N GLU A 338 -8.15 1.54 -24.81
CA GLU A 338 -6.96 1.23 -25.61
C GLU A 338 -5.71 0.89 -24.77
N PHE A 339 -5.80 0.98 -23.44
CA PHE A 339 -4.73 0.61 -22.49
C PHE A 339 -5.05 -0.68 -21.67
N GLY A 340 -6.14 -1.38 -22.00
CA GLY A 340 -6.36 -2.79 -21.63
C GLY A 340 -5.93 -3.70 -22.76
#